data_AF-A0A502FJH7-F1
#
_entry.id   AF-A0A502FJH7-F1
#
_cell.length_a   1.000
_cell.length_b   1.000
_cell.length_c   1.000
_cell.angle_alpha   90.00
_cell.angle_beta   90.00
_cell.angle_gamma   90.00
#
_symmetry.space_group_name_H-M   'P 1'
#
loop_
_entity.id
_entity.type
_entity.pdbx_description
1 polymer ?
#
loop_
_entity_poly.entity_id
_entity_poly.type
_entity_poly.pdbx_seq_one_letter_code
_entity_poly.pdbx_strand_id
1 'polypeptide(L)'
;MSWRDTMDATLAAGATYRRLGEALGINPGAARMRARRAGLRSSHRRRPRDPETAHRIQVARRMLAEGCELEDVAARLGMKAPAVRAMLRRSRA
;
A
#
# COMPACT_ATOMS: atom_id res chain seq x y z
N MET A 1 3.44 9.31 -28.37
CA MET A 1 3.57 8.72 -27.02
C MET A 1 3.19 7.26 -27.12
N SER A 2 4.07 6.31 -26.77
CA SER A 2 3.77 4.88 -26.87
C SER A 2 2.77 4.47 -25.80
N TRP A 3 1.95 3.44 -26.08
CA TRP A 3 1.05 2.86 -25.08
C TRP A 3 1.80 2.40 -23.81
N ARG A 4 3.07 2.01 -23.96
CA ARG A 4 3.95 1.62 -22.85
C ARG A 4 4.32 2.82 -21.97
N ASP A 5 4.60 3.98 -22.58
CA ASP A 5 4.94 5.22 -21.86
C ASP A 5 3.72 5.71 -21.07
N THR A 6 2.52 5.61 -21.65
CA THR A 6 1.27 5.94 -20.96
C THR A 6 1.04 5.02 -19.76
N MET A 7 1.31 3.72 -19.90
CA MET A 7 1.21 2.78 -18.79
C MET A 7 2.20 3.07 -17.68
N ASP A 8 3.46 3.34 -18.03
CA ASP A 8 4.51 3.61 -17.07
C ASP A 8 4.26 4.91 -16.31
N ALA A 9 3.96 6.01 -17.01
CA ALA A 9 3.60 7.29 -16.39
C ALA A 9 2.40 7.18 -15.46
N THR A 10 1.36 6.44 -15.86
CA THR A 10 0.15 6.24 -15.06
C THR A 10 0.42 5.41 -13.81
N LEU A 11 1.25 4.36 -13.91
CA LEU A 11 1.62 3.51 -12.78
C LEU A 11 2.65 4.19 -11.85
N ALA A 12 3.55 5.01 -12.39
CA ALA A 12 4.49 5.84 -11.64
C ALA A 12 3.75 6.92 -10.82
N ALA A 13 2.68 7.50 -11.38
CA ALA A 13 1.77 8.40 -10.66
C ALA A 13 0.92 7.70 -9.57
N GLY A 14 1.11 6.39 -9.35
CA GLY A 14 0.41 5.64 -8.31
C GLY A 14 -1.04 5.31 -8.64
N ALA A 15 -1.44 5.40 -9.91
CA ALA A 15 -2.78 5.03 -10.33
C ALA A 15 -3.04 3.52 -10.17
N THR A 16 -4.30 3.16 -10.02
CA THR A 16 -4.74 1.77 -9.96
C THR A 16 -4.83 1.19 -11.38
N TYR A 17 -4.82 -0.14 -11.50
CA TYR A 17 -5.10 -0.80 -12.78
C TYR A 17 -6.50 -0.49 -13.33
N ARG A 18 -7.44 -0.05 -12.46
CA ARG A 18 -8.76 0.43 -12.89
C ARG A 18 -8.64 1.71 -13.69
N ARG A 19 -7.99 2.72 -13.12
CA ARG A 19 -7.74 4.01 -13.77
C ARG A 19 -6.85 3.87 -15.01
N LEU A 20 -5.92 2.91 -14.99
CA LEU A 20 -5.14 2.56 -16.17
C LEU A 20 -6.00 1.95 -17.28
N GLY A 21 -6.98 1.12 -16.95
CA GLY A 21 -7.95 0.58 -17.89
C GLY A 21 -8.81 1.68 -18.51
N GLU A 22 -9.33 2.59 -17.69
CA GLU A 22 -10.10 3.77 -18.14
C GLU A 22 -9.27 4.63 -19.12
N ALA A 23 -8.01 4.93 -18.79
CA ALA A 23 -7.13 5.75 -19.64
C ALA A 23 -6.76 5.10 -20.99
N LEU A 24 -6.80 3.77 -21.07
CA LEU A 24 -6.46 3.01 -22.26
C LEU A 24 -7.70 2.48 -23.00
N GLY A 25 -8.92 2.75 -22.50
CA GLY A 25 -10.16 2.21 -23.05
C GLY A 25 -10.25 0.68 -22.98
N ILE A 26 -9.63 0.04 -21.99
CA ILE A 26 -9.61 -1.42 -21.83
C ILE A 26 -10.08 -1.85 -20.44
N ASN A 27 -10.50 -3.11 -20.33
CA ASN A 27 -10.85 -3.70 -19.05
C ASN A 27 -9.65 -3.64 -18.06
N PRO A 28 -9.86 -3.30 -16.78
CA PRO A 28 -8.81 -3.26 -15.76
C PRO A 28 -7.97 -4.54 -15.63
N GLY A 29 -8.57 -5.70 -15.85
CA GLY A 29 -7.89 -6.99 -15.89
C GLY A 29 -6.94 -7.12 -17.08
N ALA A 30 -7.36 -6.64 -18.26
CA ALA A 30 -6.51 -6.59 -19.45
C ALA A 30 -5.36 -5.58 -19.27
N ALA A 31 -5.63 -4.42 -18.66
CA ALA A 31 -4.59 -3.44 -18.30
C ALA A 31 -3.55 -4.04 -17.34
N ARG A 32 -4.00 -4.76 -16.30
CA ARG A 32 -3.12 -5.48 -15.36
C ARG A 32 -2.28 -6.54 -16.07
N MET A 33 -2.89 -7.34 -16.95
CA MET A 33 -2.19 -8.39 -17.69
C MET A 33 -1.10 -7.81 -18.59
N ARG A 34 -1.44 -6.77 -19.37
CA ARG A 34 -0.49 -6.05 -20.24
C ARG A 34 0.64 -5.41 -19.43
N ALA A 35 0.33 -4.78 -18.29
CA ALA A 35 1.33 -4.19 -17.41
C ALA A 35 2.32 -5.24 -16.92
N ARG A 36 1.82 -6.39 -16.43
CA ARG A 36 2.67 -7.49 -15.95
C ARG A 36 3.53 -8.08 -17.07
N ARG A 37 2.98 -8.29 -18.27
CA ARG A 37 3.74 -8.76 -19.44
C ARG A 37 4.84 -7.78 -19.85
N ALA A 38 4.59 -6.48 -19.69
CA ALA A 38 5.58 -5.44 -19.95
C ALA A 38 6.62 -5.27 -18.82
N GLY A 39 6.51 -6.03 -17.72
CA GLY A 39 7.37 -5.87 -16.54
C GLY A 39 6.99 -4.69 -15.63
N LEU A 40 5.92 -3.96 -15.98
CA LEU A 40 5.43 -2.81 -15.22
C LEU A 40 4.65 -3.31 -14.00
N ARG A 41 5.05 -2.84 -12.82
CA ARG A 41 4.36 -3.12 -11.56
C ARG A 41 3.70 -1.85 -11.08
N SER A 42 2.43 -1.91 -10.69
CA SER A 42 1.83 -0.80 -9.97
C SER A 42 2.57 -0.56 -8.66
N SER A 43 3.05 0.66 -8.49
CA SER A 43 3.56 1.20 -7.23
C SER A 43 2.49 1.20 -6.11
N HIS A 44 1.23 0.94 -6.46
CA HIS A 44 0.11 0.85 -5.53
C HIS A 44 0.22 -0.32 -4.54
N ARG A 45 1.16 -1.26 -4.75
CA ARG A 45 1.50 -2.22 -3.70
C ARG A 45 2.41 -1.53 -2.67
N ARG A 46 1.83 -1.22 -1.52
CA ARG A 46 2.51 -0.97 -0.23
C ARG A 46 3.04 0.44 0.03
N ARG A 47 2.15 1.44 0.04
CA ARG A 47 2.31 2.50 1.05
C ARG A 47 1.11 2.44 1.99
N PRO A 48 1.30 2.51 3.32
CA PRO A 48 0.24 3.02 4.17
C PRO A 48 -0.08 4.42 3.63
N ARG A 49 -1.13 4.52 2.80
CA ARG A 49 -1.53 5.77 2.12
C ARG A 49 -2.22 6.75 3.05
N ASP A 50 -2.40 6.34 4.29
CA ASP A 50 -3.11 7.07 5.30
C ASP A 50 -2.12 7.59 6.34
N PRO A 51 -1.95 8.92 6.47
CA PRO A 51 -1.11 9.54 7.49
C PRO A 51 -1.42 9.05 8.90
N GLU A 52 -2.69 8.74 9.17
CA GLU A 52 -3.11 8.17 10.46
C GLU A 52 -2.50 6.78 10.68
N THR A 53 -2.53 5.90 9.67
CA THR A 53 -1.87 4.59 9.73
C THR A 53 -0.35 4.72 9.95
N ALA A 54 0.31 5.68 9.30
CA ALA A 54 1.73 5.95 9.51
C ALA A 54 2.01 6.42 10.94
N HIS A 55 1.18 7.31 11.47
CA HIS A 55 1.25 7.77 12.86
C HIS A 55 1.04 6.61 13.85
N ARG A 56 0.02 5.77 13.63
CA ARG A 56 -0.25 4.57 14.45
C ARG A 56 0.93 3.60 14.47
N ILE A 57 1.62 3.41 13.34
CA ILE A 57 2.85 2.60 13.26
C ILE A 57 3.96 3.22 14.11
N GLN A 58 4.15 4.53 14.03
CA GLN A 58 5.18 5.22 14.80
C GLN A 58 4.92 5.13 16.31
N VAL A 59 3.68 5.38 16.74
CA VAL A 59 3.25 5.24 18.13
C VAL A 59 3.45 3.81 18.63
N ALA A 60 3.01 2.80 17.86
CA ALA A 60 3.19 1.40 18.21
C ALA A 60 4.67 1.01 18.36
N ARG A 61 5.55 1.46 17.45
CA ARG A 61 6.99 1.18 17.52
C ARG A 61 7.64 1.82 18.74
N ARG A 62 7.26 3.06 19.06
CA ARG A 62 7.77 3.78 20.22
C ARG A 62 7.39 3.08 21.53
N MET A 63 6.12 2.73 21.70
CA MET A 63 5.65 2.03 22.89
C MET A 63 6.33 0.66 23.07
N LEU A 64 6.51 -0.11 21.99
CA LEU A 64 7.25 -1.38 22.06
C LEU A 64 8.72 -1.18 22.43
N ALA A 65 9.34 -0.09 21.99
CA ALA A 65 10.73 0.25 22.37
C ALA A 65 10.84 0.72 23.83
N GLU A 66 9.78 1.32 24.37
CA GLU A 66 9.64 1.69 25.78
C GLU A 66 9.28 0.47 26.68
N GLY A 67 9.10 -0.72 26.10
CA GLY A 67 8.84 -1.96 26.81
C GLY A 67 7.36 -2.27 27.06
N CYS A 68 6.43 -1.55 26.42
CA CYS A 68 5.01 -1.87 26.51
C CYS A 68 4.69 -3.20 25.81
N GLU A 69 3.70 -3.91 26.33
CA GLU A 69 3.22 -5.14 25.72
C GLU A 69 2.33 -4.84 24.50
N LEU A 70 2.21 -5.83 23.62
CA LEU A 70 1.41 -5.72 22.39
C LEU A 70 -0.08 -5.42 22.67
N GLU A 71 -0.59 -5.90 23.81
CA GLU A 71 -1.96 -5.64 24.27
C GLU A 71 -2.16 -4.18 24.71
N ASP A 72 -1.17 -3.58 25.39
CA ASP A 72 -1.24 -2.17 25.81
C ASP A 72 -1.23 -1.23 24.60
N VAL A 73 -0.40 -1.56 23.60
CA VAL A 73 -0.37 -0.83 22.33
C VAL A 73 -1.73 -0.96 21.61
N ALA A 74 -2.33 -2.14 21.65
CA ALA A 74 -3.62 -2.39 21.03
C ALA A 74 -4.74 -1.58 21.71
N ALA A 75 -4.78 -1.59 23.05
CA ALA A 75 -5.69 -0.77 23.84
C ALA A 75 -5.52 0.73 23.54
N ARG A 76 -4.27 1.22 23.52
CA ARG A 76 -3.94 2.63 23.24
C ARG A 76 -4.39 3.09 21.86
N LEU A 77 -4.32 2.20 20.87
CA LEU A 77 -4.69 2.47 19.47
C LEU A 77 -6.17 2.14 19.17
N GLY A 78 -6.94 1.61 20.13
CA GLY A 78 -8.31 1.17 19.91
C GLY A 78 -8.42 0.01 18.92
N MET A 79 -7.43 -0.88 18.89
CA MET A 79 -7.32 -2.00 17.96
C MET A 79 -7.18 -3.33 18.70
N LYS A 80 -7.35 -4.45 18.00
CA LYS A 80 -7.00 -5.78 18.52
C LYS A 80 -5.51 -6.05 18.31
N ALA A 81 -4.83 -6.71 19.25
CA ALA A 81 -3.39 -7.01 19.15
C ALA A 81 -2.97 -7.75 17.85
N PRO A 82 -3.76 -8.71 17.30
CA PRO A 82 -3.46 -9.30 16.00
C PRO A 82 -3.42 -8.27 14.85
N ALA A 83 -4.28 -7.24 14.90
CA ALA A 83 -4.31 -6.18 13.90
C ALA A 83 -3.06 -5.27 14.00
N VAL A 84 -2.62 -4.95 15.22
CA VAL A 84 -1.36 -4.23 15.48
C VAL A 84 -0.17 -5.01 14.94
N ARG A 85 -0.08 -6.32 15.23
CA ARG A 85 0.97 -7.21 14.70
C ARG A 85 0.98 -7.23 13.17
N ALA A 86 -0.19 -7.36 12.54
CA ALA A 86 -0.30 -7.36 11.08
C ALA A 86 0.05 -5.98 10.47
N MET A 87 -0.27 -4.88 11.14
CA MET A 87 0.10 -3.53 10.74
C MET A 87 1.62 -3.34 10.79
N LEU A 88 2.27 -3.70 11.90
CA LEU A 88 3.73 -3.62 12.06
C LEU A 88 4.49 -4.52 11.07
N ARG A 89 3.98 -5.72 10.80
CA ARG A 89 4.59 -6.62 9.80
C ARG A 89 4.53 -6.03 8.39
N ARG A 90 3.44 -5.35 8.04
CA ARG A 90 3.25 -4.72 6.71
C ARG A 90 4.11 -3.47 6.52
N SER A 91 4.57 -2.83 7.60
CA SER A 91 5.42 -1.64 7.56
C SER A 91 6.93 -1.92 7.58
N ARG A 92 7.33 -3.19 7.63
CA ARG A 92 8.74 -3.64 7.49
C ARG A 92 9.15 -3.88 6.03
N ALA A 93 8.26 -3.62 5.07
CA ALA A 93 8.49 -3.85 3.64
C ALA A 93 8.39 -2.54 2.85
#